data_AF-A0A061NHD2-F1
#
_entry.id   AF-A0A061NHD2-F1
#
_cell.length_a   1.000
_cell.length_b   1.000
_cell.length_c   1.000
_cell.angle_alpha   90.00
_cell.angle_beta   90.00
_cell.angle_gamma   90.00
#
_symmetry.space_group_name_H-M   'P 1'
#
loop_
_entity.id
_entity.type
_entity.pdbx_description
1 polymer ?
#
loop_
_entity_poly.entity_id
_entity_poly.type
_entity_poly.pdbx_seq_one_letter_code
_entity_poly.pdbx_strand_id
1 'polypeptide(L)'
;MLEPLAESDQHVMRDKIHDIHLIYETFESLFTGVYVNAEESIKLLAELVDQSTIARGAIVYIDGFHDFSKQEQIVVHKLFNVASSVKMSLTLPEVPRSGESPNELNRFFLPAKTYSELTQILQAENLSWGVRQFAGGGRFENAGISMLEQFDDQPRGTKQHVGDGSIQIVEAVNRRVEVESVARAIRDLVRKNGYRYEEIAILMRDIEPYEDLLKHTFARFDIPYFLDDSRSMMHHPVIEFIRSTFEMMIQNYRYEPVFRAFKTDLLFPLHSNWQMFRERVDELENYVLATGKRSRIGQSQQIGHTQAPVIS
;
A
#
# COMPACT_ATOMS: atom_id res chain seq x y z
N MET A 1 29.67 -20.62 -5.58
CA MET A 1 30.86 -19.88 -6.07
C MET A 1 30.35 -18.55 -6.57
N LEU A 2 30.51 -17.47 -5.79
CA LEU A 2 30.21 -16.12 -6.25
C LEU A 2 31.38 -15.67 -7.12
N GLU A 3 31.13 -15.33 -8.38
CA GLU A 3 32.14 -14.71 -9.24
C GLU A 3 32.61 -13.41 -8.59
N PRO A 4 33.92 -13.14 -8.51
CA PRO A 4 34.41 -11.86 -8.02
C PRO A 4 33.97 -10.75 -8.98
N LEU A 5 33.25 -9.77 -8.44
CA LEU A 5 32.85 -8.54 -9.15
C LEU A 5 34.08 -7.90 -9.82
N ALA A 6 33.97 -7.55 -11.10
CA ALA A 6 35.03 -6.85 -11.83
C ALA A 6 35.40 -5.54 -11.10
N GLU A 7 36.69 -5.17 -11.08
CA GLU A 7 37.20 -3.98 -10.35
C GLU A 7 36.44 -2.68 -10.69
N SER A 8 35.97 -2.55 -11.93
CA SER A 8 35.10 -1.47 -12.40
C SER A 8 33.80 -1.36 -11.59
N ASP A 9 33.14 -2.50 -11.34
CA ASP A 9 31.86 -2.53 -10.62
C ASP A 9 32.05 -2.27 -9.12
N GLN A 10 33.21 -2.63 -8.56
CA GLN A 10 33.57 -2.31 -7.19
C GLN A 10 33.77 -0.80 -6.98
N HIS A 11 34.40 -0.12 -7.95
CA HIS A 11 34.54 1.34 -7.93
C HIS A 11 33.18 2.05 -8.02
N VAL A 12 32.32 1.65 -8.95
CA VAL A 12 30.97 2.23 -9.09
C VAL A 12 30.12 1.99 -7.84
N MET A 13 30.20 0.81 -7.24
CA MET A 13 29.48 0.51 -5.99
C MET A 13 29.99 1.36 -4.83
N ARG A 14 31.31 1.53 -4.72
CA ARG A 14 31.92 2.37 -3.68
C ARG A 14 31.48 3.83 -3.80
N ASP A 15 31.48 4.36 -5.02
CA ASP A 15 31.06 5.74 -5.27
C ASP A 15 29.57 5.93 -4.94
N LYS A 16 28.71 4.98 -5.34
CA LYS A 16 27.28 4.99 -4.94
C LYS A 16 27.07 4.93 -3.43
N ILE A 17 27.79 4.04 -2.73
CA ILE A 17 27.70 3.94 -1.27
C ILE A 17 28.19 5.24 -0.61
N HIS A 18 29.24 5.86 -1.14
CA HIS A 18 29.74 7.12 -0.65
C HIS A 18 28.70 8.24 -0.80
N ASP A 19 28.07 8.36 -1.97
CA ASP A 19 27.03 9.35 -2.23
C ASP A 19 25.80 9.12 -1.33
N ILE A 20 25.36 7.86 -1.19
CA ILE A 20 24.27 7.50 -0.28
C ILE A 20 24.62 7.85 1.16
N HIS A 21 25.84 7.54 1.60
CA HIS A 21 26.29 7.83 2.97
C HIS A 21 26.29 9.33 3.26
N LEU A 22 26.79 10.15 2.32
CA LEU A 22 26.82 11.60 2.47
C LEU A 22 25.41 12.20 2.60
N ILE A 23 24.47 11.73 1.77
CA ILE A 23 23.06 12.16 1.83
C ILE A 23 22.42 11.67 3.14
N TYR A 24 22.66 10.41 3.52
CA TYR A 24 22.09 9.79 4.70
C TYR A 24 22.58 10.45 6.00
N GLU A 25 23.88 10.74 6.12
CA GLU A 25 24.45 11.43 7.28
C GLU A 25 23.84 12.84 7.44
N THR A 26 23.74 13.58 6.33
CA THR A 26 23.13 14.91 6.33
C THR A 26 21.65 14.81 6.73
N PHE A 27 20.92 13.84 6.17
CA PHE A 27 19.53 13.57 6.53
C PHE A 27 19.37 13.28 8.03
N GLU A 28 20.09 12.30 8.57
CA GLU A 28 20.03 11.95 10.00
C GLU A 28 20.33 13.16 10.90
N SER A 29 21.35 13.96 10.56
CA SER A 29 21.71 15.15 11.36
C SER A 29 20.63 16.22 11.41
N LEU A 30 19.80 16.35 10.36
CA LEU A 30 18.72 17.34 10.29
C LEU A 30 17.44 16.84 10.97
N PHE A 31 17.20 15.54 10.99
CA PHE A 31 15.96 14.95 11.48
C PHE A 31 16.03 14.43 12.92
N THR A 32 17.23 14.15 13.45
CA THR A 32 17.43 13.70 14.83
C THR A 32 16.80 14.68 15.83
N GLY A 33 15.79 14.19 16.57
CA GLY A 33 15.14 14.92 17.66
C GLY A 33 14.02 15.88 17.25
N VAL A 34 13.71 16.00 15.95
CA VAL A 34 12.62 16.87 15.44
C VAL A 34 11.44 16.05 14.92
N TYR A 35 11.71 14.89 14.32
CA TYR A 35 10.69 14.00 13.79
C TYR A 35 10.86 12.59 14.37
N VAL A 36 9.73 11.89 14.51
CA VAL A 36 9.69 10.45 14.82
C VAL A 36 8.93 9.79 13.69
N ASN A 37 9.64 9.05 12.84
CA ASN A 37 9.03 8.24 11.77
C ASN A 37 8.69 6.81 12.26
N ALA A 38 8.10 6.00 11.39
CA ALA A 38 7.70 4.63 11.74
C ALA A 38 8.89 3.72 12.10
N GLU A 39 10.02 3.85 11.41
CA GLU A 39 11.24 3.07 11.65
C GLU A 39 11.90 3.48 12.98
N GLU A 40 11.99 4.78 13.25
CA GLU A 40 12.45 5.34 14.52
C GLU A 40 11.56 4.90 15.68
N SER A 41 10.26 4.73 15.46
CA SER A 41 9.34 4.22 16.48
C SER A 41 9.69 2.79 16.91
N ILE A 42 10.06 1.92 15.96
CA ILE A 42 10.49 0.54 16.26
C ILE A 42 11.84 0.56 16.98
N LYS A 43 12.78 1.41 16.54
CA LYS A 43 14.08 1.58 17.20
C LYS A 43 13.92 2.09 18.64
N LEU A 44 13.09 3.10 18.86
CA LEU A 44 12.79 3.64 20.18
C LEU A 44 12.11 2.60 21.07
N LEU A 45 11.19 1.82 20.52
CA LEU A 45 10.57 0.70 21.23
C LEU A 45 11.64 -0.32 21.66
N ALA A 46 12.55 -0.69 20.77
CA ALA A 46 13.65 -1.56 21.11
C ALA A 46 14.52 -0.97 22.23
N GLU A 47 14.81 0.33 22.23
CA GLU A 47 15.62 0.97 23.28
C GLU A 47 14.91 1.00 24.65
N LEU A 48 13.58 1.19 24.67
CA LEU A 48 12.83 1.46 25.90
C LEU A 48 12.05 0.25 26.46
N VAL A 49 11.85 -0.82 25.69
CA VAL A 49 11.01 -1.96 26.12
C VAL A 49 11.47 -2.59 27.44
N ASP A 50 12.77 -2.61 27.72
CA ASP A 50 13.35 -3.16 28.96
C ASP A 50 12.93 -2.36 30.22
N GLN A 51 12.59 -1.09 30.03
CA GLN A 51 12.15 -0.17 31.07
C GLN A 51 10.62 -0.19 31.26
N SER A 52 9.88 -0.82 30.33
CA SER A 52 8.42 -0.83 30.33
C SER A 52 7.86 -1.65 31.47
N THR A 53 7.07 -1.02 32.33
CA THR A 53 6.31 -1.70 33.38
C THR A 53 5.14 -2.53 32.83
N ILE A 54 4.64 -2.18 31.63
CA ILE A 54 3.56 -2.91 30.97
C ILE A 54 4.09 -4.22 30.38
N ALA A 55 5.27 -4.18 29.76
CA ALA A 55 5.87 -5.38 29.18
C ALA A 55 6.24 -6.40 30.27
N ARG A 56 6.72 -5.92 31.42
CA ARG A 56 7.03 -6.78 32.57
C ARG A 56 5.76 -7.47 33.09
N GLY A 57 5.75 -8.80 33.01
CA GLY A 57 4.60 -9.60 33.45
C GLY A 57 3.52 -9.80 32.37
N ALA A 58 3.67 -9.20 31.18
CA ALA A 58 2.71 -9.41 30.09
C ALA A 58 2.85 -10.78 29.44
N ILE A 59 1.73 -11.27 28.88
CA ILE A 59 1.72 -12.39 27.93
C ILE A 59 1.50 -11.80 26.55
N VAL A 60 2.50 -11.92 25.68
CA VAL A 60 2.49 -11.35 24.33
C VAL A 60 2.11 -12.44 23.33
N TYR A 61 1.18 -12.13 22.43
CA TYR A 61 0.81 -12.99 21.31
C TYR A 61 1.23 -12.32 19.99
N ILE A 62 1.96 -13.04 19.15
CA ILE A 62 2.40 -12.58 17.84
C ILE A 62 1.87 -13.56 16.79
N ASP A 63 0.97 -13.07 15.93
CA ASP A 63 0.31 -13.86 14.88
C ASP A 63 0.20 -13.06 13.58
N GLY A 64 0.16 -13.77 12.45
CA GLY A 64 0.02 -13.18 11.12
C GLY A 64 1.33 -12.78 10.42
N PHE A 65 2.48 -13.02 11.03
CA PHE A 65 3.79 -12.68 10.46
C PHE A 65 4.49 -13.91 9.84
N HIS A 66 5.20 -13.68 8.74
CA HIS A 66 6.03 -14.71 8.07
C HIS A 66 7.52 -14.44 8.22
N ASP A 67 7.89 -13.18 8.39
CA ASP A 67 9.23 -12.71 8.64
C ASP A 67 9.22 -11.42 9.48
N PHE A 68 10.41 -10.97 9.86
CA PHE A 68 10.63 -9.75 10.62
C PHE A 68 11.86 -9.05 10.05
N SER A 69 11.79 -7.73 9.94
CA SER A 69 12.97 -6.89 9.71
C SER A 69 13.96 -7.03 10.88
N LYS A 70 15.22 -6.61 10.67
CA LYS A 70 16.25 -6.68 11.73
C LYS A 70 15.88 -5.86 12.97
N GLN A 71 15.19 -4.74 12.80
CA GLN A 71 14.75 -3.92 13.94
C GLN A 71 13.61 -4.60 14.71
N GLU A 72 12.64 -5.18 14.02
CA GLU A 72 11.55 -5.95 14.66
C GLU A 72 12.08 -7.19 15.39
N GLN A 73 13.09 -7.87 14.83
CA GLN A 73 13.77 -8.98 15.50
C GLN A 73 14.37 -8.57 16.85
N ILE A 74 14.98 -7.38 16.93
CA ILE A 74 15.53 -6.84 18.19
C ILE A 74 14.40 -6.61 19.21
N VAL A 75 13.25 -6.08 18.77
CA VAL A 75 12.09 -5.89 19.65
C VAL A 75 11.58 -7.24 20.17
N VAL A 76 11.35 -8.21 19.28
CA VAL A 76 10.90 -9.56 19.65
C VAL A 76 11.88 -10.22 20.63
N HIS A 77 13.18 -10.09 20.36
CA HIS A 77 14.24 -10.60 21.21
C HIS A 77 14.22 -10.01 22.62
N LYS A 78 14.08 -8.69 22.74
CA LYS A 78 13.94 -8.04 24.05
C LYS A 78 12.66 -8.45 24.77
N LEU A 79 11.56 -8.65 24.04
CA LEU A 79 10.31 -9.17 24.62
C LEU A 79 10.48 -10.56 25.22
N PHE A 80 11.34 -11.43 24.67
CA PHE A 80 11.63 -12.73 25.29
C PHE A 80 12.23 -12.62 26.69
N ASN A 81 12.96 -11.54 26.96
CA ASN A 81 13.63 -11.31 28.25
C ASN A 81 12.77 -10.53 29.25
N VAL A 82 11.85 -9.69 28.78
CA VAL A 82 11.06 -8.77 29.62
C VAL A 82 9.65 -9.30 29.92
N ALA A 83 9.01 -9.93 28.93
CA ALA A 83 7.64 -10.42 29.07
C ALA A 83 7.59 -11.68 29.95
N SER A 84 6.44 -11.94 30.57
CA SER A 84 6.24 -13.21 31.30
C SER A 84 6.20 -14.40 30.35
N SER A 85 5.66 -14.22 29.15
CA SER A 85 5.58 -15.25 28.12
C SER A 85 5.33 -14.61 26.77
N VAL A 86 6.03 -15.08 25.74
CA VAL A 86 5.76 -14.73 24.34
C VAL A 86 5.27 -15.98 23.62
N LYS A 87 4.15 -15.85 22.92
CA LYS A 87 3.52 -16.92 22.14
C LYS A 87 3.44 -16.46 20.69
N MET A 88 4.10 -17.19 19.81
CA MET A 88 4.16 -16.87 18.39
C MET A 88 3.58 -18.02 17.56
N SER A 89 2.78 -17.68 16.55
CA SER A 89 2.35 -18.61 15.51
C SER A 89 3.16 -18.40 14.24
N LEU A 90 3.66 -19.50 13.68
CA LEU A 90 4.33 -19.53 12.39
C LEU A 90 3.69 -20.63 11.54
N THR A 91 3.39 -20.31 10.29
CA THR A 91 2.77 -21.25 9.35
C THR A 91 3.84 -22.16 8.75
N LEU A 92 3.96 -23.36 9.30
CA LEU A 92 4.95 -24.36 8.92
C LEU A 92 4.31 -25.76 8.86
N PRO A 93 4.64 -26.59 7.86
CA PRO A 93 4.14 -27.95 7.79
C PRO A 93 4.79 -28.81 8.89
N GLU A 94 6.09 -28.64 9.11
CA GLU A 94 6.87 -29.32 10.13
C GLU A 94 7.83 -28.35 10.82
N VAL A 95 8.23 -28.69 12.04
CA VAL A 95 9.19 -27.90 12.82
C VAL A 95 10.60 -28.10 12.24
N PRO A 96 11.28 -27.04 11.80
CA PRO A 96 12.67 -27.15 11.30
C PRO A 96 13.58 -27.77 12.36
N ARG A 97 14.48 -28.67 11.92
CA ARG A 97 15.49 -29.26 12.80
C ARG A 97 16.57 -28.24 13.13
N SER A 98 17.09 -28.31 14.35
CA SER A 98 18.18 -27.43 14.79
C SER A 98 19.41 -27.59 13.90
N GLY A 99 19.86 -26.50 13.28
CA GLY A 99 21.05 -26.47 12.42
C GLY A 99 20.82 -26.80 10.95
N GLU A 100 19.59 -27.13 10.53
CA GLU A 100 19.25 -27.25 9.11
C GLU A 100 18.89 -25.87 8.53
N SER A 101 19.54 -25.51 7.43
CA SER A 101 19.14 -24.33 6.66
C SER A 101 17.86 -24.62 5.88
N PRO A 102 16.82 -23.79 6.00
CA PRO A 102 15.60 -23.96 5.21
C PRO A 102 15.90 -23.93 3.71
N ASN A 103 15.24 -24.81 2.96
CA ASN A 103 15.35 -24.82 1.50
C ASN A 103 14.68 -23.57 0.91
N GLU A 104 15.43 -22.77 0.15
CA GLU A 104 14.96 -21.54 -0.49
C GLU A 104 13.81 -21.76 -1.48
N LEU A 105 13.69 -22.97 -2.04
CA LEU A 105 12.61 -23.33 -2.96
C LEU A 105 11.34 -23.80 -2.23
N ASN A 106 11.36 -23.92 -0.90
CA ASN A 106 10.19 -24.31 -0.12
C ASN A 106 9.22 -23.13 0.01
N ARG A 107 7.92 -23.37 -0.18
CA ARG A 107 6.85 -22.37 -0.02
C ARG A 107 6.87 -21.68 1.36
N PHE A 108 7.23 -22.42 2.40
CA PHE A 108 7.30 -21.95 3.78
C PHE A 108 8.72 -21.51 4.19
N PHE A 109 9.57 -21.17 3.22
CA PHE A 109 10.95 -20.73 3.46
C PHE A 109 11.03 -19.57 4.47
N LEU A 110 10.20 -18.53 4.30
CA LEU A 110 10.23 -17.35 5.17
C LEU A 110 9.89 -17.71 6.63
N PRO A 111 8.74 -18.33 6.95
CA PRO A 111 8.46 -18.78 8.32
C PRO A 111 9.53 -19.73 8.88
N ALA A 112 10.11 -20.60 8.04
CA ALA A 112 11.11 -21.57 8.48
C ALA A 112 12.43 -20.87 8.86
N LYS A 113 12.84 -19.88 8.05
CA LYS A 113 13.98 -19.03 8.33
C LYS A 113 13.77 -18.24 9.62
N THR A 114 12.59 -17.63 9.80
CA THR A 114 12.24 -16.90 11.01
C THR A 114 12.27 -17.78 12.25
N TYR A 115 11.72 -18.99 12.18
CA TYR A 115 11.81 -19.97 13.27
C TYR A 115 13.27 -20.29 13.63
N SER A 116 14.10 -20.59 12.63
CA SER A 116 15.51 -20.92 12.85
C SER A 116 16.30 -19.74 13.44
N GLU A 117 16.08 -18.51 12.97
CA GLU A 117 16.75 -17.31 13.49
C GLU A 117 16.34 -17.02 14.95
N LEU A 118 15.04 -17.10 15.27
CA LEU A 118 14.55 -16.86 16.64
C LEU A 118 15.00 -17.95 17.61
N THR A 119 14.98 -19.22 17.20
CA THR A 119 15.44 -20.32 18.07
C THR A 119 16.95 -20.29 18.31
N GLN A 120 17.75 -19.85 17.33
CA GLN A 120 19.18 -19.61 17.55
C GLN A 120 19.43 -18.54 18.62
N ILE A 121 18.65 -17.47 18.64
CA ILE A 121 18.74 -16.41 19.67
C ILE A 121 18.36 -16.98 21.04
N LEU A 122 17.24 -17.71 21.13
CA LEU A 122 16.80 -18.36 22.37
C LEU A 122 17.84 -19.36 22.90
N GLN A 123 18.48 -20.13 22.01
CA GLN A 123 19.58 -21.03 22.35
C GLN A 123 20.80 -20.29 22.90
N ALA A 124 21.23 -19.20 22.23
CA ALA A 124 22.38 -18.41 22.64
C ALA A 124 22.20 -17.79 24.05
N GLU A 125 20.98 -17.45 24.41
CA GLU A 125 20.63 -16.87 25.73
C GLU A 125 20.20 -17.90 26.78
N ASN A 126 20.20 -19.18 26.44
CA ASN A 126 19.73 -20.27 27.30
C ASN A 126 18.28 -20.08 27.78
N LEU A 127 17.43 -19.48 26.95
CA LEU A 127 16.00 -19.34 27.21
C LEU A 127 15.26 -20.63 26.81
N SER A 128 14.31 -21.09 27.62
CA SER A 128 13.50 -22.26 27.31
C SER A 128 12.33 -21.90 26.41
N TRP A 129 12.08 -22.67 25.36
CA TRP A 129 10.87 -22.57 24.54
C TRP A 129 10.24 -23.94 24.31
N GLY A 130 8.95 -23.94 23.98
CA GLY A 130 8.21 -25.13 23.60
C GLY A 130 7.47 -24.90 22.30
N VAL A 131 7.37 -25.94 21.48
CA VAL A 131 6.63 -25.88 20.22
C VAL A 131 5.39 -26.74 20.34
N ARG A 132 4.25 -26.16 19.98
CA ARG A 132 2.99 -26.88 19.83
C ARG A 132 2.61 -26.88 18.37
N GLN A 133 2.72 -28.04 17.73
CA GLN A 133 2.23 -28.21 16.37
C GLN A 133 0.72 -28.44 16.41
N PHE A 134 -0.01 -27.69 15.59
CA PHE A 134 -1.44 -27.89 15.39
C PHE A 134 -1.62 -28.74 14.13
N ALA A 135 -1.91 -30.03 14.31
CA ALA A 135 -2.21 -30.93 13.20
C ALA A 135 -3.71 -30.89 12.91
N GLY A 136 -4.08 -30.58 11.66
CA GLY A 136 -5.46 -30.53 11.19
C GLY A 136 -6.16 -29.22 11.54
N GLY A 137 -6.64 -28.50 10.52
CA GLY A 137 -7.43 -27.29 10.67
C GLY A 137 -8.91 -27.56 10.47
N GLY A 138 -9.75 -27.14 11.42
CA GLY A 138 -11.22 -27.14 11.25
C GLY A 138 -11.75 -26.06 10.29
N ARG A 139 -10.86 -25.40 9.52
CA ARG A 139 -11.21 -24.34 8.58
C ARG A 139 -11.86 -24.88 7.31
N PHE A 140 -11.41 -26.04 6.83
CA PHE A 140 -11.86 -26.60 5.56
C PHE A 140 -12.93 -27.66 5.80
N GLU A 141 -14.19 -27.30 5.59
CA GLU A 141 -15.30 -28.26 5.58
C GLU A 141 -15.41 -29.00 4.24
N ASN A 142 -14.97 -28.35 3.15
CA ASN A 142 -15.05 -28.89 1.80
C ASN A 142 -13.84 -29.76 1.47
N ALA A 143 -14.11 -30.93 0.88
CA ALA A 143 -13.09 -31.89 0.49
C ALA A 143 -12.16 -31.33 -0.61
N GLY A 144 -12.70 -30.54 -1.54
CA GLY A 144 -11.91 -29.91 -2.61
C GLY A 144 -10.86 -28.95 -2.08
N ILE A 145 -11.22 -28.06 -1.15
CA ILE A 145 -10.29 -27.09 -0.55
C ILE A 145 -9.28 -27.79 0.37
N SER A 146 -9.73 -28.74 1.20
CA SER A 146 -8.84 -29.53 2.04
C SER A 146 -7.82 -30.32 1.21
N MET A 147 -8.20 -30.76 0.02
CA MET A 147 -7.30 -31.45 -0.89
C MET A 147 -6.30 -30.50 -1.55
N LEU A 148 -6.71 -29.29 -1.94
CA LEU A 148 -5.81 -28.29 -2.50
C LEU A 148 -4.68 -27.92 -1.52
N GLU A 149 -4.98 -27.90 -0.22
CA GLU A 149 -3.98 -27.70 0.82
C GLU A 149 -2.92 -28.82 0.86
N GLN A 150 -3.32 -30.07 0.60
CA GLN A 150 -2.42 -31.23 0.59
C GLN A 150 -1.66 -31.43 -0.74
N PHE A 151 -2.19 -30.91 -1.84
CA PHE A 151 -1.71 -31.22 -3.20
C PHE A 151 -0.38 -30.56 -3.57
N ASP A 152 0.05 -29.54 -2.84
CA ASP A 152 1.27 -28.76 -3.16
C ASP A 152 2.55 -29.59 -2.90
N ASP A 153 2.51 -30.56 -1.98
CA ASP A 153 3.66 -31.40 -1.59
C ASP A 153 3.75 -32.75 -2.36
N GLN A 154 2.78 -33.07 -3.22
CA GLN A 154 2.78 -34.33 -3.97
C GLN A 154 3.24 -34.14 -5.43
N PRO A 155 4.03 -35.07 -5.98
CA PRO A 155 4.38 -35.03 -7.40
C PRO A 155 3.13 -35.07 -8.27
N ARG A 156 3.03 -34.11 -9.20
CA ARG A 156 1.89 -33.96 -10.11
C ARG A 156 1.53 -35.29 -10.78
N GLY A 157 0.30 -35.77 -10.57
CA GLY A 157 -0.31 -36.80 -11.41
C GLY A 157 -0.85 -38.07 -10.73
N THR A 158 -0.94 -38.14 -9.40
CA THR A 158 -1.23 -39.45 -8.78
C THR A 158 -2.70 -39.84 -8.74
N LYS A 159 -3.71 -38.95 -8.74
CA LYS A 159 -5.14 -39.37 -8.79
C LYS A 159 -6.05 -38.31 -9.42
N GLN A 160 -6.93 -38.74 -10.33
CA GLN A 160 -8.05 -37.93 -10.80
C GLN A 160 -9.14 -37.98 -9.71
N HIS A 161 -9.45 -36.82 -9.14
CA HIS A 161 -10.41 -36.71 -8.05
C HIS A 161 -11.77 -36.21 -8.55
N VAL A 162 -12.84 -36.76 -8.01
CA VAL A 162 -14.20 -36.26 -8.24
C VAL A 162 -14.36 -35.01 -7.39
N GLY A 163 -14.42 -33.84 -8.04
CA GLY A 163 -14.63 -32.57 -7.36
C GLY A 163 -16.01 -32.51 -6.71
N ASP A 164 -16.09 -31.97 -5.50
CA ASP A 164 -17.32 -31.66 -4.76
C ASP A 164 -18.00 -30.36 -5.24
N GLY A 165 -17.45 -29.71 -6.27
CA GLY A 165 -17.92 -28.43 -6.80
C GLY A 165 -17.49 -27.21 -5.98
N SER A 166 -16.70 -27.40 -4.91
CA SER A 166 -16.21 -26.30 -4.05
C SER A 166 -15.15 -25.42 -4.72
N ILE A 167 -14.43 -25.96 -5.71
CA ILE A 167 -13.45 -25.22 -6.51
C ILE A 167 -13.95 -25.18 -7.94
N GLN A 168 -14.00 -23.97 -8.51
CA GLN A 168 -14.41 -23.75 -9.89
C GLN A 168 -13.37 -22.86 -10.57
N ILE A 169 -12.98 -23.24 -11.78
CA ILE A 169 -12.14 -22.44 -12.65
C ILE A 169 -13.06 -21.83 -13.71
N VAL A 170 -13.07 -20.51 -13.78
CA VAL A 170 -13.91 -19.76 -14.72
C VAL A 170 -13.01 -18.96 -15.63
N GLU A 171 -13.19 -19.14 -16.94
CA GLU A 171 -12.53 -18.34 -17.96
C GLU A 171 -13.42 -17.16 -18.36
N ALA A 172 -12.85 -15.96 -18.43
CA ALA A 172 -13.53 -14.76 -18.86
C ALA A 172 -12.81 -14.16 -20.08
N VAL A 173 -13.59 -13.62 -21.02
CA VAL A 173 -13.08 -13.02 -22.27
C VAL A 173 -12.21 -11.79 -22.01
N ASN A 174 -12.51 -11.04 -20.94
CA ASN A 174 -11.73 -9.89 -20.47
C ASN A 174 -12.07 -9.57 -19.00
N ARG A 175 -11.29 -8.67 -18.39
CA ARG A 175 -11.46 -8.24 -16.98
C ARG A 175 -12.86 -7.69 -16.66
N ARG A 176 -13.51 -7.00 -17.61
CA ARG A 176 -14.87 -6.49 -17.39
C ARG A 176 -15.88 -7.63 -17.25
N VAL A 177 -15.79 -8.64 -18.13
CA VAL A 177 -16.64 -9.84 -18.06
C VAL A 177 -16.33 -10.66 -16.80
N GLU A 178 -15.05 -10.73 -16.40
CA GLU A 178 -14.63 -11.38 -15.15
C GLU A 178 -15.30 -10.73 -13.93
N VAL A 179 -15.18 -9.41 -13.76
CA VAL A 179 -15.78 -8.66 -12.65
C VAL A 179 -17.30 -8.76 -12.65
N GLU A 180 -17.95 -8.66 -13.82
CA GLU A 180 -19.41 -8.85 -13.91
C GLU A 180 -19.83 -10.28 -13.53
N SER A 181 -19.05 -11.29 -13.92
CA SER A 181 -19.34 -12.68 -13.59
C SER A 181 -19.17 -12.95 -12.10
N VAL A 182 -18.14 -12.38 -11.47
CA VAL A 182 -17.95 -12.40 -10.01
C VAL A 182 -19.11 -11.68 -9.31
N ALA A 183 -19.52 -10.49 -9.77
CA ALA A 183 -20.66 -9.77 -9.19
C ALA A 183 -21.97 -10.60 -9.26
N ARG A 184 -22.22 -11.28 -10.39
CA ARG A 184 -23.36 -12.20 -10.53
C ARG A 184 -23.25 -13.38 -9.56
N ALA A 185 -22.08 -14.00 -9.46
CA ALA A 185 -21.85 -15.12 -8.56
C ALA A 185 -22.08 -14.73 -7.09
N ILE A 186 -21.58 -13.56 -6.67
CA ILE A 186 -21.81 -13.01 -5.33
C ILE A 186 -23.30 -12.83 -5.05
N ARG A 187 -24.05 -12.23 -5.99
CA ARG A 187 -25.50 -12.05 -5.83
C ARG A 187 -26.25 -13.38 -5.76
N ASP A 188 -25.82 -14.37 -6.52
CA ASP A 188 -26.39 -15.71 -6.45
C ASP A 188 -26.10 -16.38 -5.11
N LEU A 189 -24.86 -16.30 -4.60
CA LEU A 189 -24.49 -16.82 -3.28
C LEU A 189 -25.31 -16.19 -2.15
N VAL A 190 -25.50 -14.87 -2.18
CA VAL A 190 -26.29 -14.16 -1.16
C VAL A 190 -27.78 -14.49 -1.28
N ARG A 191 -28.34 -14.51 -2.50
CA ARG A 191 -29.79 -14.68 -2.71
C ARG A 191 -30.27 -16.13 -2.63
N LYS A 192 -29.48 -17.08 -3.12
CA LYS A 192 -29.87 -18.51 -3.23
C LYS A 192 -29.29 -19.34 -2.10
N ASN A 193 -28.03 -19.08 -1.72
CA ASN A 193 -27.31 -19.91 -0.74
C ASN A 193 -27.29 -19.29 0.67
N GLY A 194 -27.79 -18.06 0.84
CA GLY A 194 -27.95 -17.42 2.16
C GLY A 194 -26.67 -16.87 2.77
N TYR A 195 -25.58 -16.75 1.99
CA TYR A 195 -24.34 -16.13 2.47
C TYR A 195 -24.51 -14.64 2.74
N ARG A 196 -23.70 -14.11 3.66
CA ARG A 196 -23.58 -12.67 3.91
C ARG A 196 -22.40 -12.12 3.12
N TYR A 197 -22.47 -10.83 2.73
CA TYR A 197 -21.40 -10.18 1.98
C TYR A 197 -20.04 -10.21 2.70
N GLU A 198 -20.04 -10.16 4.04
CA GLU A 198 -18.82 -10.24 4.87
C GLU A 198 -18.13 -11.61 4.84
N GLU A 199 -18.80 -12.65 4.38
CA GLU A 199 -18.26 -14.01 4.25
C GLU A 199 -17.57 -14.23 2.90
N ILE A 200 -17.59 -13.23 2.02
CA ILE A 200 -17.06 -13.30 0.67
C ILE A 200 -15.84 -12.39 0.55
N ALA A 201 -14.70 -12.96 0.18
CA ALA A 201 -13.47 -12.23 -0.12
C ALA A 201 -13.11 -12.36 -1.59
N ILE A 202 -12.63 -11.25 -2.18
CA ILE A 202 -12.08 -11.22 -3.54
C ILE A 202 -10.60 -10.87 -3.40
N LEU A 203 -9.74 -11.77 -3.87
CA LEU A 203 -8.30 -11.59 -3.83
C LEU A 203 -7.79 -11.36 -5.25
N MET A 204 -7.01 -10.32 -5.43
CA MET A 204 -6.34 -9.99 -6.69
C MET A 204 -4.88 -9.65 -6.41
N ARG A 205 -4.00 -10.00 -7.35
CA ARG A 205 -2.57 -9.71 -7.23
C ARG A 205 -2.26 -8.23 -7.50
N ASP A 206 -3.01 -7.64 -8.42
CA ASP A 206 -2.89 -6.25 -8.83
C ASP A 206 -4.30 -5.65 -8.92
N ILE A 207 -4.51 -4.57 -8.16
CA ILE A 207 -5.81 -3.93 -7.98
C ILE A 207 -6.03 -2.78 -8.96
N GLU A 208 -4.97 -2.13 -9.41
CA GLU A 208 -5.03 -0.96 -10.29
C GLU A 208 -5.90 -1.19 -11.54
N PRO A 209 -5.77 -2.30 -12.29
CA PRO A 209 -6.60 -2.52 -13.48
C PRO A 209 -8.06 -2.88 -13.18
N TYR A 210 -8.41 -3.16 -11.92
CA TYR A 210 -9.74 -3.61 -11.50
C TYR A 210 -10.51 -2.56 -10.69
N GLU A 211 -9.86 -1.57 -10.08
CA GLU A 211 -10.49 -0.61 -9.16
C GLU A 211 -11.74 0.06 -9.77
N ASP A 212 -11.60 0.70 -10.95
CA ASP A 212 -12.71 1.36 -11.63
C ASP A 212 -13.80 0.36 -12.06
N LEU A 213 -13.41 -0.82 -12.54
CA LEU A 213 -14.34 -1.87 -12.96
C LEU A 213 -15.18 -2.36 -11.78
N LEU A 214 -14.56 -2.59 -10.62
CA LEU A 214 -15.22 -2.99 -9.38
C LEU A 214 -16.16 -1.89 -8.90
N LYS A 215 -15.69 -0.64 -8.84
CA LYS A 215 -16.49 0.50 -8.39
C LYS A 215 -17.77 0.67 -9.20
N HIS A 216 -17.68 0.64 -10.53
CA HIS A 216 -18.84 0.77 -11.40
C HIS A 216 -19.74 -0.46 -11.36
N THR A 217 -19.17 -1.66 -11.37
CA THR A 217 -19.96 -2.90 -11.42
C THR A 217 -20.68 -3.13 -10.08
N PHE A 218 -20.00 -2.99 -8.95
CA PHE A 218 -20.59 -3.27 -7.64
C PHE A 218 -21.65 -2.25 -7.26
N ALA A 219 -21.48 -0.97 -7.66
CA ALA A 219 -22.54 0.02 -7.57
C ALA A 219 -23.78 -0.36 -8.40
N ARG A 220 -23.60 -0.88 -9.62
CA ARG A 220 -24.71 -1.34 -10.48
C ARG A 220 -25.43 -2.58 -9.92
N PHE A 221 -24.72 -3.46 -9.23
CA PHE A 221 -25.27 -4.69 -8.66
C PHE A 221 -25.72 -4.55 -7.20
N ASP A 222 -25.62 -3.35 -6.61
CA ASP A 222 -25.87 -3.06 -5.20
C ASP A 222 -25.11 -4.01 -4.25
N ILE A 223 -23.82 -4.19 -4.50
CA ILE A 223 -22.92 -5.02 -3.68
C ILE A 223 -22.12 -4.10 -2.75
N PRO A 224 -22.30 -4.17 -1.42
CA PRO A 224 -21.44 -3.47 -0.48
C PRO A 224 -20.06 -4.15 -0.45
N TYR A 225 -18.99 -3.35 -0.46
CA TYR A 225 -17.63 -3.87 -0.44
C TYR A 225 -16.70 -2.93 0.32
N PHE A 226 -15.61 -3.51 0.82
CA PHE A 226 -14.44 -2.79 1.32
C PHE A 226 -13.29 -3.05 0.34
N LEU A 227 -12.58 -1.98 -0.03
CA LEU A 227 -11.40 -2.06 -0.86
C LEU A 227 -10.20 -1.66 0.00
N ASP A 228 -9.26 -2.59 0.17
CA ASP A 228 -8.04 -2.37 0.94
C ASP A 228 -6.99 -1.65 0.06
N ASP A 229 -7.34 -0.45 -0.39
CA ASP A 229 -6.45 0.38 -1.19
C ASP A 229 -6.57 1.85 -0.82
N SER A 230 -5.44 2.54 -0.87
CA SER A 230 -5.36 3.97 -0.60
C SER A 230 -5.85 4.75 -1.82
N ARG A 231 -6.90 5.55 -1.64
CA ARG A 231 -7.43 6.35 -2.75
C ARG A 231 -6.50 7.51 -3.07
N SER A 232 -6.12 7.62 -4.33
CA SER A 232 -5.37 8.77 -4.82
C SER A 232 -6.14 10.09 -4.61
N MET A 233 -5.49 11.07 -3.98
CA MET A 233 -6.03 12.43 -3.86
C MET A 233 -5.76 13.29 -5.09
N MET A 234 -5.13 12.74 -6.14
CA MET A 234 -4.73 13.50 -7.33
C MET A 234 -5.90 14.18 -8.06
N HIS A 235 -7.11 13.61 -7.94
CA HIS A 235 -8.34 14.16 -8.51
C HIS A 235 -9.15 15.00 -7.51
N HIS A 236 -8.65 15.19 -6.28
CA HIS A 236 -9.33 16.00 -5.28
C HIS A 236 -9.23 17.49 -5.66
N PRO A 237 -10.32 18.28 -5.62
CA PRO A 237 -10.31 19.69 -6.06
C PRO A 237 -9.24 20.56 -5.41
N VAL A 238 -8.94 20.32 -4.12
CA VAL A 238 -7.88 21.05 -3.40
C VAL A 238 -6.49 20.76 -3.98
N ILE A 239 -6.19 19.50 -4.34
CA ILE A 239 -4.89 19.13 -4.90
C ILE A 239 -4.75 19.72 -6.31
N GLU A 240 -5.81 19.64 -7.13
CA GLU A 240 -5.81 20.27 -8.45
C GLU A 240 -5.65 21.78 -8.34
N PHE A 241 -6.30 22.44 -7.38
CA PHE A 241 -6.18 23.88 -7.15
C PHE A 241 -4.76 24.31 -6.78
N ILE A 242 -4.13 23.61 -5.83
CA ILE A 242 -2.75 23.90 -5.43
C ILE A 242 -1.82 23.74 -6.64
N ARG A 243 -1.92 22.62 -7.34
CA ARG A 243 -1.08 22.30 -8.52
C ARG A 243 -1.25 23.32 -9.63
N SER A 244 -2.49 23.60 -10.02
CA SER A 244 -2.82 24.57 -11.07
C SER A 244 -2.36 25.98 -10.69
N THR A 245 -2.47 26.38 -9.42
CA THR A 245 -1.97 27.70 -8.95
C THR A 245 -0.46 27.84 -9.10
N PHE A 246 0.33 26.83 -8.71
CA PHE A 246 1.78 26.87 -8.94
C PHE A 246 2.13 26.85 -10.42
N GLU A 247 1.43 26.05 -11.21
CA GLU A 247 1.66 25.95 -12.65
C GLU A 247 1.31 27.27 -13.38
N MET A 248 0.26 27.99 -12.93
CA MET A 248 -0.05 29.34 -13.40
C MET A 248 1.13 30.28 -13.19
N MET A 249 1.77 30.28 -12.01
CA MET A 249 2.90 31.17 -11.73
C MET A 249 4.13 30.82 -12.56
N ILE A 250 4.46 29.53 -12.70
CA ILE A 250 5.64 29.07 -13.45
C ILE A 250 5.48 29.32 -14.95
N GLN A 251 4.27 29.09 -15.48
CA GLN A 251 4.01 29.19 -16.92
C GLN A 251 3.54 30.58 -17.36
N ASN A 252 3.70 31.63 -16.54
CA ASN A 252 3.24 32.98 -16.83
C ASN A 252 1.75 33.04 -17.20
N TYR A 253 0.91 32.43 -16.38
CA TYR A 253 -0.56 32.45 -16.47
C TYR A 253 -1.05 31.99 -17.84
N ARG A 254 -0.57 30.82 -18.30
CA ARG A 254 -1.15 30.13 -19.45
C ARG A 254 -2.62 29.82 -19.19
N TYR A 255 -3.35 29.71 -20.29
CA TYR A 255 -4.79 29.47 -20.28
C TYR A 255 -5.15 28.21 -19.48
N GLU A 256 -4.52 27.07 -19.78
CA GLU A 256 -4.91 25.78 -19.21
C GLU A 256 -4.74 25.72 -17.67
N PRO A 257 -3.62 26.16 -17.07
CA PRO A 257 -3.52 26.24 -15.60
C PRO A 257 -4.53 27.19 -14.96
N VAL A 258 -4.80 28.35 -15.57
CA VAL A 258 -5.73 29.35 -15.04
C VAL A 258 -7.15 28.77 -14.93
N PHE A 259 -7.66 28.20 -16.02
CA PHE A 259 -9.02 27.67 -16.02
C PHE A 259 -9.15 26.35 -15.26
N ARG A 260 -8.08 25.54 -15.14
CA ARG A 260 -8.07 24.41 -14.20
C ARG A 260 -8.23 24.87 -12.76
N ALA A 261 -7.55 25.95 -12.34
CA ALA A 261 -7.72 26.50 -10.99
C ALA A 261 -9.16 26.99 -10.77
N PHE A 262 -9.74 27.74 -11.71
CA PHE A 262 -11.13 28.20 -11.59
C PHE A 262 -12.14 27.05 -11.55
N LYS A 263 -11.93 25.99 -12.34
CA LYS A 263 -12.81 24.81 -12.40
C LYS A 263 -12.78 23.93 -11.15
N THR A 264 -11.92 24.24 -10.17
CA THR A 264 -11.95 23.60 -8.84
C THR A 264 -13.03 24.19 -7.92
N ASP A 265 -13.68 25.28 -8.34
CA ASP A 265 -14.64 26.09 -7.58
C ASP A 265 -14.07 26.77 -6.32
N LEU A 266 -12.79 26.55 -5.97
CA LEU A 266 -12.17 27.06 -4.74
C LEU A 266 -11.80 28.55 -4.79
N LEU A 267 -11.81 29.15 -5.98
CA LEU A 267 -11.61 30.60 -6.16
C LEU A 267 -12.91 31.41 -6.01
N PHE A 268 -14.03 30.73 -5.78
CA PHE A 268 -15.33 31.40 -5.76
C PHE A 268 -15.55 32.10 -4.42
N PRO A 269 -16.19 33.28 -4.40
CA PRO A 269 -16.48 33.98 -3.14
C PRO A 269 -17.39 33.13 -2.22
N LEU A 270 -17.03 33.05 -0.92
CA LEU A 270 -17.70 32.19 0.08
C LEU A 270 -19.22 32.36 0.19
N HIS A 271 -19.73 33.57 -0.06
CA HIS A 271 -21.16 33.91 0.07
C HIS A 271 -21.83 34.20 -1.28
N SER A 272 -21.28 33.67 -2.37
CA SER A 272 -21.84 33.87 -3.72
C SER A 272 -22.64 32.66 -4.19
N ASN A 273 -23.54 32.89 -5.14
CA ASN A 273 -24.22 31.81 -5.84
C ASN A 273 -23.22 31.08 -6.75
N TRP A 274 -22.91 29.82 -6.42
CA TRP A 274 -21.93 29.01 -7.15
C TRP A 274 -22.30 28.81 -8.62
N GLN A 275 -23.59 28.59 -8.92
CA GLN A 275 -24.06 28.38 -10.29
C GLN A 275 -23.80 29.62 -11.15
N MET A 276 -24.15 30.80 -10.63
CA MET A 276 -23.89 32.07 -11.30
C MET A 276 -22.38 32.31 -11.50
N PHE A 277 -21.53 31.92 -10.55
CA PHE A 277 -20.09 32.12 -10.68
C PHE A 277 -19.47 31.15 -11.71
N ARG A 278 -19.94 29.90 -11.79
CA ARG A 278 -19.55 28.98 -12.87
C ARG A 278 -19.90 29.54 -14.24
N GLU A 279 -21.12 30.06 -14.41
CA GLU A 279 -21.54 30.69 -15.67
C GLU A 279 -20.61 31.87 -16.05
N ARG A 280 -20.25 32.72 -15.08
CA ARG A 280 -19.31 33.83 -15.30
C ARG A 280 -17.90 33.35 -15.66
N VAL A 281 -17.44 32.24 -15.07
CA VAL A 281 -16.15 31.62 -15.42
C VAL A 281 -16.20 31.06 -16.84
N ASP A 282 -17.29 30.41 -17.23
CA ASP A 282 -17.48 29.88 -18.59
C ASP A 282 -17.51 31.02 -19.64
N GLU A 283 -18.20 32.12 -19.35
CA GLU A 283 -18.19 33.34 -20.18
C GLU A 283 -16.77 33.93 -20.31
N LEU A 284 -16.04 34.00 -19.19
CA LEU A 284 -14.64 34.45 -19.18
C LEU A 284 -13.74 33.51 -19.99
N GLU A 285 -13.94 32.20 -19.90
CA GLU A 285 -13.20 31.19 -20.65
C GLU A 285 -13.38 31.37 -22.15
N ASN A 286 -14.63 31.50 -22.59
CA ASN A 286 -14.97 31.75 -23.99
C ASN A 286 -14.34 33.06 -24.51
N TYR A 287 -14.37 34.12 -23.69
CA TYR A 287 -13.74 35.39 -24.05
C TYR A 287 -12.22 35.28 -24.23
N VAL A 288 -11.52 34.60 -23.32
CA VAL A 288 -10.07 34.44 -23.39
C VAL A 288 -9.67 33.59 -24.61
N LEU A 289 -10.42 32.53 -24.91
CA LEU A 289 -10.23 31.72 -26.11
C LEU A 289 -10.42 32.54 -27.39
N ALA A 290 -11.51 33.31 -27.49
CA ALA A 290 -11.81 34.10 -28.68
C ALA A 290 -10.78 35.23 -28.93
N THR A 291 -10.24 35.81 -27.85
CA THR A 291 -9.30 36.94 -27.96
C THR A 291 -7.83 36.52 -28.00
N GLY A 292 -7.50 35.27 -27.69
CA GLY A 292 -6.12 34.77 -27.63
C GLY A 292 -5.24 35.51 -26.62
N LYS A 293 -5.84 36.24 -25.65
CA LYS A 293 -5.12 37.03 -24.65
C LYS A 293 -4.32 36.11 -23.73
N ARG A 294 -3.02 36.01 -24.00
CA ARG A 294 -2.04 35.43 -23.06
C ARG A 294 -1.56 36.51 -22.12
N SER A 295 -1.38 36.15 -20.85
CA SER A 295 -0.87 37.06 -19.84
C SER A 295 0.49 37.64 -20.25
N ARG A 296 0.54 38.96 -20.46
CA ARG A 296 1.77 39.76 -20.49
C ARG A 296 1.87 40.49 -19.15
N ILE A 297 2.04 39.76 -18.06
CA ILE A 297 2.45 40.37 -16.78
C ILE A 297 3.93 40.71 -16.92
N GLY A 298 4.20 41.93 -17.42
CA GLY A 298 5.55 42.44 -17.67
C GLY A 298 5.62 43.73 -18.48
N GLN A 299 4.54 44.15 -19.17
CA GLN A 299 4.51 45.43 -19.90
C GLN A 299 3.17 46.14 -19.75
N SER A 300 2.93 46.69 -18.56
CA SER A 300 1.91 47.73 -18.37
C SER A 300 2.41 48.77 -17.36
N GLN A 301 3.54 49.40 -17.71
CA GLN A 301 3.85 50.77 -17.32
C GLN A 301 4.26 51.51 -18.61
N GLN A 302 3.54 52.59 -18.91
CA GLN A 302 3.68 53.55 -20.04
C GLN A 302 2.64 53.46 -21.17
N ILE A 303 1.38 53.77 -20.87
CA ILE A 303 0.45 54.48 -21.77
C ILE A 303 -0.54 55.24 -20.85
N GLY A 304 -0.73 56.55 -20.85
CA GLY A 304 -0.10 57.66 -21.55
C GLY A 304 -0.56 58.98 -20.91
N HIS A 305 0.32 59.98 -20.89
CA HIS A 305 -0.09 61.39 -20.82
C HIS A 305 -0.42 61.82 -22.24
N THR A 306 -1.69 62.05 -22.56
CA THR A 306 -2.05 62.85 -23.75
C THR A 306 -3.30 63.65 -23.44
N GLN A 307 -3.17 64.95 -23.69
CA GLN A 307 -4.08 66.04 -23.33
C GLN A 307 -5.42 65.95 -24.08
N ALA A 308 -6.47 66.43 -23.42
CA ALA A 308 -7.81 66.62 -23.99
C ALA A 308 -7.85 67.82 -24.95
N PRO A 309 -8.59 67.76 -26.07
CA PRO A 309 -8.86 68.94 -26.89
C PRO A 309 -10.06 69.71 -26.33
N VAL A 310 -9.88 71.02 -26.20
CA VAL A 310 -10.91 72.02 -25.92
C VAL A 310 -11.73 72.22 -27.20
N ILE A 311 -13.06 72.19 -27.06
CA ILE A 311 -14.02 72.54 -28.12
C ILE A 311 -14.28 74.05 -28.03
N SER A 312 -14.09 74.75 -29.15
CA SER A 312 -14.66 76.06 -29.46
C SER A 312 -15.32 75.97 -30.83
#